data_AF-A0A0Q4RB69-F1
#
_entry.id   AF-A0A0Q4RB69-F1
#
_cell.length_a   1.000
_cell.length_b   1.000
_cell.length_c   1.000
_cell.angle_alpha   90.00
_cell.angle_beta   90.00
_cell.angle_gamma   90.00
#
_symmetry.space_group_name_H-M   'P 1'
#
loop_
_entity.id
_entity.type
_entity.pdbx_description
1 polymer ?
#
loop_
_entity_poly.entity_id
_entity_poly.type
_entity_poly.pdbx_seq_one_letter_code
_entity_poly.pdbx_strand_id
1 'polypeptide(L)'
;MASLRRELIGAAATLDGQPITNVKAVSRCQTVFTTKSNVTVTVHWNKVNNFAPTVDHGSATIPIDDGAGVHNFILPEGDGFRRVNGTMGHLADACESEK
;
A
#
# COMPACT_ATOMS: atom_id res chain seq x y z
N MET A 1 -5.96 -3.12 -9.94
CA MET A 1 -6.47 -2.48 -8.70
C MET A 1 -7.50 -3.29 -7.92
N ALA A 2 -8.45 -3.98 -8.57
CA ALA A 2 -9.34 -4.92 -7.87
C ALA A 2 -8.58 -6.01 -7.06
N SER A 3 -7.43 -6.47 -7.58
CA SER A 3 -6.54 -7.40 -6.87
C SER A 3 -5.97 -6.78 -5.59
N LEU A 4 -5.34 -5.60 -5.65
CA LEU A 4 -4.74 -4.93 -4.49
C LEU A 4 -5.77 -4.69 -3.36
N ARG A 5 -6.98 -4.23 -3.72
CA ARG A 5 -8.07 -4.06 -2.77
C ARG A 5 -8.42 -5.36 -2.05
N ARG A 6 -8.57 -6.45 -2.81
CA ARG A 6 -8.93 -7.77 -2.27
C ARG A 6 -7.84 -8.30 -1.35
N GLU A 7 -6.57 -8.19 -1.75
CA GLU A 7 -5.47 -8.69 -0.92
C GLU A 7 -5.34 -7.91 0.39
N LEU A 8 -5.43 -6.58 0.36
CA LEU A 8 -5.34 -5.75 1.57
C LEU A 8 -6.52 -5.98 2.52
N ILE A 9 -7.75 -5.99 2.01
CA ILE A 9 -8.94 -6.19 2.84
C ILE A 9 -9.01 -7.64 3.34
N GLY A 10 -8.69 -8.62 2.48
CA GLY A 10 -8.70 -10.04 2.83
C GLY A 10 -7.64 -10.41 3.86
N ALA A 11 -6.49 -9.71 3.86
CA ALA A 11 -5.44 -9.88 4.85
C ALA A 11 -5.65 -9.06 6.14
N ALA A 12 -6.80 -8.37 6.27
CA ALA A 12 -7.06 -7.42 7.37
C ALA A 12 -5.93 -6.38 7.55
N ALA A 13 -5.36 -5.93 6.44
CA ALA A 13 -4.25 -4.98 6.44
C ALA A 13 -4.66 -3.65 7.08
N THR A 14 -3.71 -3.03 7.76
CA THR A 14 -3.85 -1.69 8.34
C THR A 14 -2.95 -0.70 7.61
N LEU A 15 -3.37 0.56 7.64
CA LEU A 15 -2.60 1.71 7.20
C LEU A 15 -2.46 2.65 8.39
N ASP A 16 -1.23 2.91 8.82
CA ASP A 16 -0.93 3.72 10.01
C ASP A 16 -1.71 3.25 11.25
N GLY A 17 -1.82 1.92 11.41
CA GLY A 17 -2.54 1.27 12.50
C GLY A 17 -4.07 1.24 12.36
N GLN A 18 -4.63 1.77 11.26
CA GLN A 18 -6.07 1.77 11.01
C GLN A 18 -6.46 0.74 9.94
N PRO A 19 -7.45 -0.15 10.17
CA PRO A 19 -7.87 -1.14 9.18
C PRO A 19 -8.28 -0.49 7.86
N ILE A 20 -7.78 -1.02 6.74
CA ILE A 20 -8.16 -0.56 5.40
C ILE A 20 -9.53 -1.11 5.05
N THR A 21 -10.46 -0.23 4.69
CA THR A 21 -11.85 -0.59 4.32
C THR A 21 -12.11 -0.43 2.83
N ASN A 22 -11.32 0.41 2.15
CA ASN A 22 -11.45 0.61 0.71
C ASN A 22 -10.11 0.98 0.06
N VAL A 23 -9.97 0.60 -1.20
CA VAL A 23 -8.83 0.94 -2.06
C VAL A 23 -9.37 1.27 -3.43
N LYS A 24 -9.08 2.48 -3.92
CA LYS A 24 -9.58 3.00 -5.19
C LYS A 24 -8.43 3.55 -6.03
N ALA A 25 -8.31 3.06 -7.26
CA ALA A 25 -7.48 3.73 -8.26
C ALA A 25 -8.20 5.00 -8.70
N VAL A 26 -7.53 6.15 -8.63
CA VAL A 26 -8.09 7.41 -9.16
C VAL A 26 -7.44 7.81 -10.47
N SER A 27 -6.18 7.41 -10.69
CA SER A 27 -5.49 7.47 -11.97
C SER A 27 -4.53 6.28 -12.11
N ARG A 28 -3.77 6.22 -13.21
CA ARG A 28 -2.72 5.19 -13.39
C ARG A 28 -1.71 5.17 -12.24
N CYS A 29 -1.30 6.36 -11.77
CA CYS A 29 -0.24 6.55 -10.79
C CYS A 29 -0.72 7.12 -9.45
N GLN A 30 -2.02 7.03 -9.17
CA GLN A 30 -2.59 7.51 -7.92
C GLN A 30 -3.63 6.55 -7.37
N THR A 31 -3.46 6.18 -6.11
CA THR A 31 -4.37 5.33 -5.35
C THR A 31 -4.84 6.05 -4.10
N VAL A 32 -6.14 5.97 -3.83
CA VAL A 32 -6.73 6.40 -2.57
C VAL A 32 -7.04 5.17 -1.71
N PHE A 33 -6.54 5.19 -0.47
CA PHE A 33 -6.85 4.23 0.57
C PHE A 33 -7.80 4.88 1.56
N THR A 34 -8.82 4.16 1.99
CA THR A 34 -9.73 4.60 3.05
C THR A 34 -9.63 3.64 4.21
N THR A 35 -9.49 4.18 5.41
CA THR A 35 -9.42 3.39 6.64
C THR A 35 -10.76 3.38 7.38
N LYS A 36 -10.88 2.53 8.40
CA LYS A 36 -12.07 2.44 9.26
C LYS A 36 -12.39 3.73 10.01
N SER A 37 -11.38 4.57 10.28
CA SER A 37 -11.55 5.89 10.89
C SER A 37 -11.99 6.98 9.89
N ASN A 38 -12.35 6.61 8.66
CA ASN A 38 -12.64 7.51 7.54
C ASN A 38 -11.46 8.43 7.14
N VAL A 39 -10.23 8.08 7.53
CA VAL A 39 -9.04 8.76 7.01
C VAL A 39 -8.78 8.28 5.59
N THR A 40 -8.48 9.24 4.71
CA THR A 40 -8.11 8.98 3.32
C THR A 40 -6.65 9.30 3.08
N VAL A 41 -5.89 8.32 2.62
CA VAL A 41 -4.48 8.48 2.23
C VAL A 41 -4.40 8.36 0.71
N THR A 42 -3.71 9.30 0.08
CA THR A 42 -3.57 9.37 -1.37
C THR A 42 -2.14 9.11 -1.76
N VAL A 43 -1.83 7.89 -2.17
CA VAL A 43 -0.49 7.53 -2.62
C VAL A 43 -0.32 7.90 -4.08
N HIS A 44 0.70 8.71 -4.34
CA HIS A 44 1.19 9.04 -5.67
C HIS A 44 2.38 8.14 -6.01
N TRP A 45 2.16 7.09 -6.79
CA TRP A 45 3.15 6.05 -7.05
C TRP A 45 4.41 6.55 -7.76
N ASN A 46 4.33 7.63 -8.53
CA ASN A 46 5.49 8.27 -9.15
C ASN A 46 6.40 9.00 -8.14
N LYS A 47 5.91 9.28 -6.93
CA LYS A 47 6.68 9.86 -5.83
C LYS A 47 7.21 8.82 -4.86
N VAL A 48 6.65 7.60 -4.90
CA VAL A 48 7.10 6.52 -4.04
C VAL A 48 8.52 6.12 -4.41
N ASN A 49 9.42 6.31 -3.45
CA ASN A 49 10.78 5.80 -3.51
C ASN A 49 10.99 4.78 -2.37
N ASN A 50 12.00 3.94 -2.51
CA ASN A 50 12.52 3.08 -1.44
C ASN A 50 11.48 2.16 -0.75
N PHE A 51 11.02 1.14 -1.48
CA PHE A 51 10.30 0.00 -0.88
C PHE A 51 11.26 -0.88 -0.08
N ALA A 52 11.28 -0.68 1.24
CA ALA A 52 12.03 -1.52 2.16
C ALA A 52 11.08 -2.21 3.16
N PRO A 53 10.35 -3.25 2.73
CA PRO A 53 9.46 -3.96 3.63
C PRO A 53 10.26 -4.74 4.68
N THR A 54 9.77 -4.71 5.92
CA THR A 54 10.33 -5.48 7.03
C THR A 54 9.34 -6.54 7.48
N VAL A 55 9.86 -7.66 7.99
CA VAL A 55 9.06 -8.72 8.57
C VAL A 55 9.52 -8.91 10.00
N ASP A 56 8.60 -8.87 10.94
CA ASP A 56 8.84 -9.06 12.35
C ASP A 56 7.73 -9.94 12.97
N HIS A 57 8.12 -11.03 13.61
CA HIS A 57 7.23 -11.93 14.35
C HIS A 57 5.90 -12.28 13.65
N GLY A 58 5.92 -12.59 12.35
CA GLY A 58 4.74 -12.97 11.57
C GLY A 58 3.87 -11.79 11.09
N SER A 59 4.36 -10.57 11.25
CA SER A 59 3.79 -9.35 10.67
C SER A 59 4.77 -8.74 9.67
N ALA A 60 4.26 -8.21 8.57
CA ALA A 60 5.04 -7.49 7.58
C ALA A 60 4.62 -6.03 7.54
N THR A 61 5.61 -5.14 7.48
CA THR A 61 5.41 -3.69 7.34
C THR A 61 5.99 -3.23 6.01
N ILE A 62 5.20 -2.51 5.21
CA ILE A 62 5.63 -1.86 3.98
C ILE A 62 5.55 -0.34 4.20
N PRO A 63 6.68 0.36 4.39
CA PRO A 63 6.70 1.81 4.43
C PRO A 63 6.56 2.37 3.00
N ILE A 64 5.67 3.34 2.82
CA ILE A 64 5.46 4.08 1.57
C ILE A 64 5.65 5.56 1.84
N ASP A 65 6.69 6.17 1.28
CA ASP A 65 6.82 7.62 1.23
C ASP A 65 6.18 8.14 -0.05
N ASP A 66 5.02 8.80 0.03
CA ASP A 66 4.32 9.33 -1.15
C ASP A 66 4.64 10.81 -1.46
N GLY A 67 5.65 11.36 -0.78
CA GLY A 67 6.04 12.77 -0.85
C GLY A 67 5.17 13.74 -0.04
N ALA A 68 4.06 13.27 0.55
CA ALA A 68 3.33 13.99 1.59
C ALA A 68 3.69 13.47 2.99
N GLY A 69 4.04 12.19 3.10
CA GLY A 69 4.57 11.58 4.31
C GLY A 69 4.85 10.08 4.13
N VAL A 70 5.35 9.47 5.20
CA VAL A 70 5.57 8.02 5.27
C VAL A 70 4.33 7.36 5.85
N HIS A 71 3.82 6.35 5.14
CA HIS A 71 2.65 5.56 5.49
C HIS A 71 3.03 4.10 5.66
N ASN A 72 2.67 3.50 6.78
CA ASN A 72 3.01 2.11 7.09
C ASN A 72 1.82 1.19 6.81
N PHE A 73 1.97 0.34 5.80
CA PHE A 73 1.04 -0.76 5.54
C PHE A 73 1.47 -1.97 6.34
N ILE A 74 0.60 -2.46 7.23
CA ILE A 74 0.89 -3.61 8.09
C ILE A 74 -0.10 -4.72 7.78
N LEU A 75 0.41 -5.92 7.53
CA LEU A 75 -0.40 -7.11 7.24
C LEU A 75 0.34 -8.38 7.70
N PRO A 76 -0.38 -9.50 7.93
CA PRO A 76 0.26 -10.76 8.28
C PRO A 76 1.32 -11.18 7.25
N GLU A 77 2.43 -11.73 7.74
CA GLU A 77 3.41 -12.37 6.88
C GLU A 77 2.76 -13.53 6.12
N GLY A 78 3.07 -13.64 4.83
CA GLY A 78 2.60 -14.73 3.99
C GLY A 78 2.36 -14.29 2.56
N ASP A 79 1.57 -15.08 1.83
CA ASP A 79 1.38 -14.84 0.39
C ASP A 79 0.57 -13.56 0.11
N GLY A 80 -0.33 -13.17 1.01
CA GLY A 80 -1.02 -11.88 0.95
C GLY A 80 -0.04 -10.71 0.95
N PHE A 81 0.91 -10.71 1.90
CA PHE A 81 2.01 -9.75 1.94
C PHE A 81 2.84 -9.75 0.66
N ARG A 82 3.29 -10.92 0.18
CA ARG A 82 4.11 -11.01 -1.05
C ARG A 82 3.38 -10.43 -2.26
N ARG A 83 2.08 -10.71 -2.41
CA ARG A 83 1.26 -10.18 -3.51
C ARG A 83 1.04 -8.68 -3.40
N VAL A 84 0.77 -8.17 -2.19
CA VAL A 84 0.62 -6.73 -1.95
C VAL A 84 1.94 -6.02 -2.27
N ASN A 85 3.05 -6.48 -1.69
CA ASN A 85 4.38 -5.91 -1.91
C ASN A 85 4.75 -5.89 -3.39
N GLY A 86 4.61 -7.02 -4.10
CA GLY A 86 4.88 -7.08 -5.54
C GLY A 86 3.96 -6.16 -6.36
N THR A 87 2.67 -6.08 -6.02
CA THR A 87 1.74 -5.19 -6.73
C THR A 87 2.08 -3.72 -6.52
N MET A 88 2.44 -3.32 -5.30
CA MET A 88 2.82 -1.94 -4.99
C MET A 88 4.16 -1.56 -5.63
N GLY A 89 5.15 -2.46 -5.60
CA GLY A 89 6.43 -2.26 -6.29
C GLY A 89 6.23 -2.06 -7.80
N HIS A 90 5.44 -2.93 -8.45
CA HIS A 90 5.12 -2.75 -9.87
C HIS A 90 4.40 -1.44 -10.19
N LEU A 91 3.53 -0.96 -9.29
CA LEU A 91 2.88 0.34 -9.47
C LEU A 91 3.89 1.49 -9.41
N ALA A 92 4.83 1.45 -8.47
CA ALA A 92 5.86 2.46 -8.36
C ALA A 92 6.82 2.43 -9.56
N ASP A 93 7.34 1.26 -9.94
CA ASP A 93 8.23 1.10 -11.10
C ASP A 93 7.57 1.61 -12.39
N ALA A 94 6.30 1.25 -12.61
CA ALA A 94 5.54 1.64 -13.80
C ALA A 94 5.22 3.14 -13.86
N CYS A 95 5.31 3.84 -12.73
CA CYS A 95 4.99 5.26 -12.58
C CYS A 95 6.24 6.14 -12.41
N GLU A 96 7.38 5.56 -12.00
CA GLU A 96 8.67 6.26 -11.98
C GLU A 96 9.09 6.72 -13.38
N SER A 97 8.75 5.95 -14.40
CA SER A 97 9.00 6.32 -15.80
C SER A 97 8.14 7.50 -16.31
N GLU A 98 7.18 7.98 -15.51
CA GLU A 98 6.31 9.13 -15.83
C GLU A 98 6.67 10.41 -15.05
N LYS A 99 7.88 10.46 -14.47
CA LYS A 99 8.42 11.64 -13.76
C LYS A 99 8.75 12.81 -14.70
#